data_AF-Q15927-F1
#
_entry.id   AF-Q15927-F1
#
_cell.length_a   1.000
_cell.length_b   1.000
_cell.length_c   1.000
_cell.angle_alpha   90.00
_cell.angle_beta   90.00
_cell.angle_gamma   90.00
#
_symmetry.space_group_name_H-M   'P 1'
#
loop_
_entity.id
_entity.type
_entity.pdbx_description
1 polymer ?
#
loop_
_entity_poly.entity_id
_entity_poly.type
_entity_poly.pdbx_seq_one_letter_code
_entity_poly.pdbx_strand_id
1 'polypeptide(L)' 'IHTGEKPYTCKQCGKAVLSSWKLSRHMIMHSGDGPHKCKICGKGFDFTVQHE' A
#
# COMPACT_ATOMS: atom_id res chain seq x y z
N ILE A 1 25.59 -5.47 -0.62
CA ILE A 1 24.52 -6.28 0.00
C ILE A 1 23.34 -5.34 0.23
N HIS A 2 22.25 -5.49 -0.53
CA HIS A 2 21.03 -4.73 -0.24
C HIS A 2 20.30 -5.54 0.85
N THR A 3 20.53 -5.20 2.12
CA THR A 3 19.76 -5.77 3.23
C THR A 3 18.34 -5.26 3.03
N GLY A 4 17.49 -6.06 2.38
CA GLY A 4 16.10 -5.74 2.08
C GLY A 4 15.23 -5.70 3.33
N GLU A 5 15.76 -5.21 4.45
CA GLU A 5 15.07 -5.09 5.71
C GLU A 5 13.94 -4.10 5.54
N LYS A 6 12.73 -4.62 5.68
CA LYS A 6 11.48 -3.90 5.57
C LYS A 6 10.95 -3.71 6.98
N PRO A 7 11.29 -2.60 7.67
CA PRO A 7 10.99 -2.44 9.09
C PRO A 7 9.49 -2.29 9.35
N TYR A 8 8.69 -1.99 8.33
CA TYR A 8 7.26 -1.75 8.46
C TYR A 8 6.49 -3.00 8.03
N THR A 9 5.97 -3.77 8.97
CA THR A 9 5.22 -5.00 8.68
C THR A 9 3.73 -4.80 8.92
N CYS A 10 2.91 -5.18 7.93
CA CYS A 10 1.46 -5.23 8.07
C CYS A 10 1.06 -6.34 9.03
N LYS A 11 0.31 -6.01 10.08
CA LYS A 11 -0.16 -6.98 11.07
C LYS A 11 -1.32 -7.86 10.59
N GLN A 12 -2.04 -7.44 9.54
CA GLN A 12 -3.16 -8.20 8.99
C GLN A 12 -2.73 -9.32 8.04
N CYS A 13 -1.75 -9.07 7.17
CA CYS A 13 -1.31 -10.05 6.17
C CYS A 13 0.18 -10.42 6.27
N GLY A 14 0.92 -9.84 7.21
CA GLY A 14 2.36 -10.10 7.39
C GLY A 14 3.26 -9.47 6.32
N LYS A 15 2.72 -8.68 5.38
CA LYS A 15 3.51 -8.05 4.32
C LYS A 15 4.42 -6.97 4.88
N ALA A 16 5.73 -7.13 4.71
CA ALA A 16 6.72 -6.13 5.07
C ALA A 16 6.92 -5.12 3.92
N VAL A 17 7.08 -3.84 4.26
CA VAL A 17 7.36 -2.72 3.35
C VAL A 17 8.49 -1.83 3.88
N LEU A 18 9.10 -1.08 2.96
CA LEU A 18 10.31 -0.29 3.24
C LEU A 18 10.01 1.06 3.93
N SER A 19 8.76 1.54 3.92
CA SER A 19 8.40 2.85 4.48
C SER A 19 7.02 2.87 5.13
N SER A 20 6.87 3.73 6.14
CA SER A 20 5.60 3.97 6.85
C SER A 20 4.50 4.47 5.92
N TRP A 21 4.83 5.33 4.94
CA TRP A 21 3.90 5.80 3.91
C TRP A 21 3.33 4.65 3.07
N LYS A 22 4.18 3.70 2.64
CA LYS A 22 3.74 2.51 1.91
C LYS A 22 2.87 1.62 2.79
N LEU A 23 3.16 1.50 4.09
CA LEU A 23 2.35 0.72 5.03
C LEU A 23 0.98 1.36 5.23
N SER A 24 0.93 2.67 5.50
CA SER A 24 -0.33 3.41 5.69
C SER A 24 -1.26 3.23 4.49
N ARG A 25 -0.74 3.43 3.27
CA ARG A 25 -1.52 3.19 2.05
C ARG A 25 -1.92 1.74 1.87
N HIS A 26 -1.03 0.80 2.19
CA HIS A 26 -1.36 -0.62 2.13
C HIS A 26 -2.54 -0.98 3.05
N MET A 27 -2.63 -0.38 4.23
CA MET A 27 -3.76 -0.57 5.14
C MET A 27 -5.08 -0.04 4.58
N ILE A 28 -5.05 1.00 3.74
CA ILE A 28 -6.25 1.54 3.07
C ILE A 28 -6.90 0.47 2.17
N MET A 29 -6.10 -0.37 1.52
CA MET A 29 -6.62 -1.49 0.71
C MET A 29 -7.31 -2.55 1.56
N HIS A 30 -6.85 -2.79 2.79
CA HIS A 30 -7.49 -3.73 3.71
C HIS A 30 -8.81 -3.21 4.26
N SER A 31 -8.90 -1.90 4.51
CA SER A 31 -10.12 -1.27 5.00
C SER A 31 -11.24 -1.19 3.96
N GLY A 32 -10.94 -1.47 2.67
CA GLY A 32 -11.91 -1.33 1.58
C GLY A 32 -12.29 0.13 1.25
N ASP A 33 -11.77 1.09 2.02
CA ASP A 33 -11.89 2.52 1.83
C ASP A 33 -10.91 2.96 0.71
N GLY A 34 -11.13 2.46 -0.51
CA GLY A 34 -10.17 2.58 -1.61
C GLY A 34 -9.74 4.03 -1.89
N PRO A 35 -8.54 4.23 -2.48
CA PRO A 35 -7.97 5.56 -2.67
C PRO A 35 -8.93 6.47 -3.41
N HIS A 36 -8.92 7.76 -3.03
CA HIS A 36 -9.76 8.82 -3.56
C HIS A 36 -10.12 8.59 -5.04
N LYS A 37 -11.36 8.15 -5.27
CA LYS A 37 -11.86 7.86 -6.60
C LYS A 37 -11.88 9.16 -7.41
N CYS A 38 -11.32 9.11 -8.62
CA CYS A 38 -11.51 10.14 -9.62
C CYS A 38 -13.03 10.34 -9.86
N LYS A 39 -13.60 11.49 -9.46
CA LYS A 39 -15.05 11.74 -9.66
C LYS A 39 -15.47 11.82 -11.13
N ILE A 40 -14.53 12.05 -12.03
CA ILE A 40 -14.77 12.18 -13.48
C ILE A 40 -14.65 10.83 -14.20
N CYS A 41 -13.72 9.98 -13.77
CA CYS A 41 -13.32 8.79 -14.49
C CYS A 41 -13.52 7.48 -13.72
N GLY A 42 -13.97 7.54 -12.46
CA GLY A 42 -14.28 6.37 -11.62
C GLY A 42 -13.07 5.53 -11.20
N LYS A 43 -11.88 5.77 -11.79
CA LYS A 43 -10.65 5.05 -11.46
C LYS A 43 -10.17 5.44 -10.07
N GLY A 44 -10.01 4.42 -9.21
CA GLY A 44 -9.24 4.55 -7.98
C GLY A 44 -7.76 4.55 -8.34
N PHE A 45 -7.04 5.60 -7.98
CA PHE A 45 -5.60 5.63 -8.16
C PHE A 45 -4.97 4.82 -7.03
N ASP A 46 -4.74 3.53 -7.27
CA ASP A 46 -3.83 2.79 -6.42
C ASP A 46 -2.40 3.30 -6.68
N PHE A 47 -1.84 4.05 -5.75
CA PHE A 47 -0.46 4.54 -5.86
C PHE A 47 0.58 3.42 -5.68
N THR A 48 0.13 2.17 -5.63
CA THR A 48 0.89 0.96 -5.32
C THR A 48 1.03 0.11 -6.58
N VAL A 49 1.52 0.69 -7.67
CA VAL A 49 2.19 -0.13 -8.70
C VAL A 49 3.46 -0.72 -8.07
N GLN A 50 3.29 -1.85 -7.38
CA GLN A 50 4.29 -2.87 -7.22
C GLN A 50 3.74 -4.05 -8.00
N HIS A 51 3.98 -4.02 -9.32
CA HIS A 51 4.10 -5.26 -10.07
C HIS A 51 5.20 -6.06 -9.35
N GLU A 52 4.83 -7.20 -8.81
CA GLU A 52 5.74 -8.34 -8.83
C GLU A 52 5.87 -8.87 -10.26
#